data_AF-A0A5N7ZL52-F1
#
_entry.id   AF-A0A5N7ZL52-F1
#
_cell.length_a   1.000
_cell.length_b   1.000
_cell.length_c   1.000
_cell.angle_alpha   90.00
_cell.angle_beta   90.00
_cell.angle_gamma   90.00
#
_symmetry.space_group_name_H-M   'P 1'
#
loop_
_entity.id
_entity.type
_entity.pdbx_description
1 polymer ?
#
loop_
_entity_poly.entity_id
_entity_poly.type
_entity_poly.pdbx_seq_one_letter_code
_entity_poly.pdbx_strand_id
1 'polypeptide(L)'
;NIRVPNVGTQKRKEVRWTALDSILYRKMQEARENKSAVIRIDEADLKGTEAGWDDLPDTFSVVAEVVKGEKEEQLVIRSVGGSGAANLMGRFCLGDPEMDKHARIIIRAEEELNPDKLVSEIIHLPENRVGNVLMRPYFRQFEIPYLATSGKPTENQIPITDLYVSIKSGRIVLRSRKHNKEVLPRLTNAHNYSYNSLPVYHFLCDLQAQGKRGGLYFNWGVQRDESNFLPRVEYDTIILSKAKWKVVGKEFEKLKAIDTISGLAEVTQWRHERKIPQYVVLVEGDNKLLLNLENLTSFQMLVSAVAKKSVFELEEFLGTDATLVGGNETEYFANEFIFSFFKTRS
;
A
#
# COMPACT_ATOMS: atom_id res chain seq x y z
N ASN A 1 -23.36 22.42 -37.14
CA ASN A 1 -23.55 21.01 -37.53
C ASN A 1 -22.64 20.11 -36.73
N ILE A 2 -23.06 19.64 -35.56
CA ILE A 2 -22.27 18.65 -34.82
C ILE A 2 -23.17 17.44 -34.57
N ARG A 3 -23.01 16.44 -35.42
CA ARG A 3 -23.46 15.08 -35.14
C ARG A 3 -22.23 14.27 -34.77
N VAL A 4 -22.40 13.35 -33.83
CA VAL A 4 -21.50 12.21 -33.65
C VAL A 4 -22.02 11.12 -34.60
N PRO A 5 -21.42 10.90 -35.79
CA PRO A 5 -21.85 9.83 -36.68
C PRO A 5 -21.51 8.50 -36.01
N ASN A 6 -22.43 7.54 -36.08
CA ASN A 6 -22.23 6.21 -35.54
C ASN A 6 -21.16 5.50 -36.39
N VAL A 7 -19.92 5.45 -35.90
CA VAL A 7 -18.81 4.77 -36.56
C VAL A 7 -18.65 3.41 -35.89
N GLY A 8 -18.91 2.35 -36.65
CA GLY A 8 -18.77 0.93 -36.26
C GLY A 8 -17.34 0.47 -35.93
N THR A 9 -16.49 1.35 -35.39
CA THR A 9 -15.13 1.06 -34.93
C THR A 9 -14.69 1.94 -33.75
N GLN A 10 -15.62 2.58 -33.02
CA GLN A 10 -15.25 3.12 -31.70
C GLN A 10 -14.93 1.95 -30.77
N LYS A 11 -13.70 1.93 -30.23
CA LYS A 11 -13.32 1.01 -29.14
C LYS A 11 -14.28 1.27 -27.97
N ARG A 12 -15.29 0.43 -27.83
CA ARG A 12 -16.19 0.47 -26.67
C ARG A 12 -15.36 0.11 -25.45
N LYS A 13 -15.25 1.03 -24.50
CA LYS A 13 -14.74 0.74 -23.16
C LYS A 13 -15.92 0.18 -22.37
N GLU A 14 -15.95 -1.13 -22.17
CA GLU A 14 -16.88 -1.72 -21.21
C GLU A 14 -16.39 -1.40 -19.80
N VAL A 15 -17.30 -0.89 -18.99
CA VAL A 15 -17.02 -0.49 -17.62
C VAL A 15 -17.95 -1.28 -16.71
N ARG A 16 -17.37 -2.06 -15.79
CA ARG A 16 -18.13 -2.72 -14.74
C ARG A 16 -18.49 -1.66 -13.70
N TRP A 17 -19.77 -1.38 -13.57
CA TRP A 17 -20.29 -0.37 -12.65
C TRP A 17 -20.89 -1.04 -11.41
N THR A 18 -20.36 -0.70 -10.24
CA THR A 18 -20.76 -1.28 -8.95
C THR A 18 -21.64 -0.31 -8.13
N ALA A 19 -22.18 -0.81 -7.01
CA ALA A 19 -22.86 0.05 -6.04
C ALA A 19 -21.91 1.13 -5.49
N LEU A 20 -20.65 0.79 -5.25
CA LEU A 20 -19.64 1.73 -4.78
C LEU A 20 -19.34 2.83 -5.82
N ASP A 21 -19.25 2.48 -7.11
CA ASP A 21 -19.06 3.48 -8.18
C ASP A 21 -20.21 4.49 -8.20
N SER A 22 -21.43 4.04 -7.92
CA SER A 22 -22.62 4.90 -7.82
C SER A 22 -22.54 5.86 -6.63
N ILE A 23 -22.08 5.37 -5.47
CA ILE A 23 -21.88 6.19 -4.26
C ILE A 23 -20.82 7.25 -4.51
N LEU A 24 -19.64 6.85 -5.00
CA LEU A 24 -18.54 7.76 -5.29
C LEU A 24 -18.91 8.79 -6.35
N TYR A 25 -19.62 8.38 -7.41
CA TYR A 25 -20.10 9.32 -8.41
C TYR A 25 -21.00 10.41 -7.81
N ARG A 26 -22.02 10.05 -7.01
CA ARG A 26 -22.92 11.02 -6.38
C ARG A 26 -22.16 11.96 -5.44
N LYS A 27 -21.33 11.42 -4.56
CA LYS A 27 -20.51 12.21 -3.62
C LYS A 27 -19.55 13.16 -4.35
N MET A 28 -18.98 12.74 -5.48
CA MET A 28 -18.16 13.63 -6.31
C MET A 28 -18.96 14.78 -6.91
N GLN A 29 -20.19 14.53 -7.34
CA GLN A 29 -21.06 15.58 -7.87
C GLN A 29 -21.46 16.57 -6.77
N GLU A 30 -21.86 16.09 -5.60
CA GLU A 30 -22.14 16.93 -4.43
C GLU A 30 -20.93 17.78 -4.01
N ALA A 31 -19.74 17.17 -3.96
CA ALA A 31 -18.51 17.90 -3.64
C ALA A 31 -18.21 18.99 -4.68
N ARG A 32 -18.45 18.73 -5.98
CA ARG A 32 -18.29 19.72 -7.06
C ARG A 32 -19.27 20.88 -6.92
N GLU A 33 -20.54 20.60 -6.67
CA GLU A 33 -21.59 21.61 -6.48
C GLU A 33 -21.27 22.52 -5.28
N ASN A 34 -20.83 21.91 -4.18
CA ASN A 34 -20.46 22.62 -2.96
C ASN A 34 -19.04 23.23 -3.01
N LYS A 35 -18.31 23.07 -4.12
CA LYS A 35 -16.91 23.48 -4.29
C LYS A 35 -15.96 22.92 -3.20
N SER A 36 -16.34 21.79 -2.61
CA SER A 36 -15.60 21.09 -1.56
C SER A 36 -14.43 20.30 -2.15
N ALA A 37 -13.30 20.31 -1.45
CA ALA A 37 -12.16 19.44 -1.72
C ALA A 37 -12.21 18.13 -0.92
N VAL A 38 -13.29 17.88 -0.18
CA VAL A 38 -13.48 16.73 0.71
C VAL A 38 -14.82 16.07 0.44
N ILE A 39 -14.80 14.74 0.33
CA ILE A 39 -15.93 13.83 0.32
C ILE A 39 -15.96 13.10 1.66
N ARG A 40 -17.12 13.10 2.32
CA ARG A 40 -17.35 12.31 3.52
C ARG A 40 -18.29 11.16 3.20
N ILE A 41 -17.81 9.94 3.47
CA ILE A 41 -18.58 8.72 3.40
C ILE A 41 -19.04 8.40 4.82
N ASP A 42 -20.31 8.08 4.99
CA ASP A 42 -20.89 7.64 6.26
C ASP A 42 -21.51 6.24 6.14
N GLU A 43 -21.96 5.69 7.26
CA GLU A 43 -22.60 4.36 7.28
C GLU A 43 -23.88 4.31 6.43
N ALA A 44 -24.61 5.41 6.29
CA ALA A 44 -25.84 5.45 5.51
C ALA A 44 -25.55 5.31 4.00
N ASP A 45 -24.41 5.83 3.53
CA ASP A 45 -23.95 5.65 2.16
C ASP A 45 -23.67 4.19 1.80
N LEU A 46 -23.20 3.41 2.78
CA LEU A 46 -22.79 2.01 2.59
C LEU A 46 -23.95 1.01 2.73
N LYS A 47 -25.17 1.48 3.02
CA LYS A 47 -26.36 0.62 3.10
C LYS A 47 -26.60 -0.13 1.79
N GLY A 48 -26.71 -1.45 1.89
CA GLY A 48 -26.91 -2.34 0.73
C GLY A 48 -25.61 -2.78 0.03
N THR A 49 -24.45 -2.46 0.61
CA THR A 49 -23.18 -3.09 0.22
C THR A 49 -22.94 -4.35 1.05
N GLU A 50 -22.36 -5.38 0.43
CA GLU A 50 -21.96 -6.62 1.11
C GLU A 50 -20.43 -6.69 1.20
N ALA A 51 -19.93 -7.13 2.36
CA ALA A 51 -18.50 -7.31 2.60
C ALA A 51 -18.21 -8.74 3.05
N GLY A 52 -17.28 -9.41 2.37
CA GLY A 52 -16.70 -10.68 2.80
C GLY A 52 -15.39 -10.46 3.55
N TRP A 53 -15.21 -11.12 4.69
CA TRP A 53 -14.04 -10.98 5.56
C TRP A 53 -13.29 -12.29 5.82
N ASP A 54 -13.77 -13.40 5.23
CA ASP A 54 -13.24 -14.74 5.48
C ASP A 54 -11.88 -15.00 4.80
N ASP A 55 -11.53 -14.16 3.82
CA ASP A 55 -10.31 -14.23 3.02
C ASP A 55 -9.17 -13.35 3.55
N LEU A 56 -9.31 -12.71 4.72
CA LEU A 56 -8.19 -11.98 5.31
C LEU A 56 -7.08 -12.93 5.82
N PRO A 57 -5.80 -12.53 5.74
CA PRO A 57 -4.68 -13.22 6.38
C PRO A 57 -4.89 -13.40 7.89
N ASP A 58 -4.20 -14.37 8.48
CA ASP A 58 -4.26 -14.65 9.93
C ASP A 58 -3.78 -13.44 10.75
N THR A 59 -2.77 -12.74 10.22
CA THR A 59 -2.33 -11.43 10.70
C THR A 59 -1.97 -10.53 9.51
N PHE A 60 -2.11 -9.22 9.67
CA PHE A 60 -1.72 -8.24 8.64
C PHE A 60 -1.30 -6.91 9.27
N SER A 61 -0.57 -6.09 8.52
CA SER A 61 -0.15 -4.76 8.94
C SER A 61 -1.04 -3.69 8.32
N VAL A 62 -1.28 -2.63 9.08
CA VAL A 62 -1.80 -1.34 8.59
C VAL A 62 -0.68 -0.32 8.74
N VAL A 63 -0.28 0.27 7.62
CA VAL A 63 0.65 1.40 7.60
C VAL A 63 -0.18 2.66 7.46
N ALA A 64 0.00 3.60 8.39
CA ALA A 64 -0.77 4.82 8.41
C ALA A 64 0.05 6.02 8.91
N GLU A 65 -0.33 7.20 8.46
CA GLU A 65 0.19 8.47 8.98
C GLU A 65 -0.86 9.06 9.92
N VAL A 66 -0.43 9.69 11.00
CA VAL A 66 -1.33 10.47 11.85
C VAL A 66 -1.08 11.96 11.57
N VAL A 67 -2.15 12.65 11.20
CA VAL A 67 -2.13 14.07 10.85
C VAL A 67 -3.11 14.83 11.73
N LYS A 68 -2.88 16.13 11.87
CA LYS A 68 -3.81 16.99 12.61
C LYS A 68 -5.07 17.22 11.76
N GLY A 69 -6.24 16.93 12.33
CA GLY A 69 -7.52 17.33 11.75
C GLY A 69 -8.05 18.62 12.38
N GLU A 70 -9.22 19.07 11.93
CA GLU A 70 -9.86 20.31 12.42
C GLU A 70 -10.27 20.24 13.90
N LYS A 71 -10.68 19.05 14.37
CA LYS A 71 -11.20 18.83 15.73
C LYS A 71 -10.35 17.85 16.54
N GLU A 72 -9.85 16.82 15.86
CA GLU A 72 -9.08 15.71 16.43
C GLU A 72 -8.08 15.20 15.40
N GLU A 73 -7.15 14.35 15.81
CA GLU A 73 -6.21 13.71 14.90
C GLU A 73 -6.92 12.79 13.89
N GLN A 74 -6.40 12.75 12.67
CA GLN A 74 -6.91 11.91 11.59
C GLN A 74 -5.87 10.87 11.18
N LEU A 75 -6.34 9.66 10.86
CA LEU A 75 -5.51 8.57 10.39
C LEU A 75 -5.55 8.51 8.85
N VAL A 76 -4.42 8.70 8.19
CA VAL A 76 -4.28 8.49 6.75
C VAL A 76 -3.83 7.06 6.50
N ILE A 77 -4.69 6.25 5.88
CA ILE A 77 -4.33 4.88 5.52
C ILE A 77 -3.41 4.90 4.30
N ARG A 78 -2.20 4.36 4.44
CA ARG A 78 -1.24 4.19 3.34
C ARG A 78 -1.34 2.81 2.72
N SER A 79 -1.35 1.78 3.54
CA SER A 79 -1.53 0.41 3.08
C SER A 79 -2.11 -0.47 4.18
N VAL A 80 -2.85 -1.49 3.76
CA VAL A 80 -3.37 -2.54 4.64
C VAL A 80 -3.13 -3.86 3.96
N GLY A 81 -2.49 -4.81 4.64
CA GLY A 81 -2.29 -6.15 4.11
C GLY A 81 -0.94 -6.75 4.48
N GLY A 82 -0.40 -7.51 3.54
CA GLY A 82 0.75 -8.37 3.77
C GLY A 82 0.34 -9.79 4.14
N SER A 83 1.31 -10.69 4.10
CA SER A 83 1.10 -12.11 4.40
C SER A 83 1.14 -12.45 5.89
N GLY A 84 1.67 -11.51 6.68
CA GLY A 84 1.78 -11.57 8.13
C GLY A 84 2.20 -10.20 8.65
N ALA A 85 1.72 -9.82 9.84
CA ALA A 85 1.94 -8.50 10.41
C ALA A 85 3.41 -8.22 10.79
N ALA A 86 4.23 -9.27 10.88
CA ALA A 86 5.66 -9.15 11.15
C ALA A 86 6.52 -8.86 9.89
N ASN A 87 5.94 -8.89 8.67
CA ASN A 87 6.70 -8.72 7.42
C ASN A 87 7.54 -7.43 7.39
N LEU A 88 6.96 -6.29 7.80
CA LEU A 88 7.61 -4.98 7.72
C LEU A 88 8.62 -4.73 8.85
N MET A 89 8.44 -5.36 10.01
CA MET A 89 9.26 -5.11 11.20
C MET A 89 10.40 -6.10 11.40
N GLY A 90 10.37 -7.26 10.73
CA GLY A 90 11.33 -8.35 10.95
C GLY A 90 12.80 -7.92 10.88
N ARG A 91 13.11 -6.93 10.01
CA ARG A 91 14.47 -6.40 9.85
C ARG A 91 15.02 -5.61 11.03
N PHE A 92 14.15 -5.07 11.87
CA PHE A 92 14.53 -4.27 13.03
C PHE A 92 14.70 -5.12 14.29
N CYS A 93 14.19 -6.35 14.29
CA CYS A 93 14.17 -7.23 15.45
C CYS A 93 15.57 -7.71 15.90
N LEU A 94 16.60 -7.59 15.05
CA LEU A 94 17.98 -7.84 15.49
C LEU A 94 18.58 -6.70 16.31
N GLY A 95 18.11 -5.47 16.11
CA GLY A 95 18.65 -4.27 16.75
C GLY A 95 17.80 -3.73 17.91
N ASP A 96 16.55 -4.19 18.05
CA ASP A 96 15.60 -3.71 19.05
C ASP A 96 14.87 -4.89 19.72
N PRO A 97 15.13 -5.16 21.01
CA PRO A 97 14.50 -6.25 21.76
C PRO A 97 12.97 -6.11 21.92
N GLU A 98 12.43 -4.89 22.00
CA GLU A 98 10.98 -4.70 22.12
C GLU A 98 10.29 -4.96 20.77
N MET A 99 10.94 -4.61 19.65
CA MET A 99 10.46 -5.02 18.32
C MET A 99 10.50 -6.54 18.14
N ASP A 100 11.58 -7.22 18.56
CA ASP A 100 11.66 -8.70 18.53
C ASP A 100 10.53 -9.34 19.35
N LYS A 101 10.31 -8.85 20.57
CA LYS A 101 9.21 -9.30 21.43
C LYS A 101 7.85 -9.09 20.77
N HIS A 102 7.61 -7.94 20.15
CA HIS A 102 6.36 -7.66 19.44
C HIS A 102 6.16 -8.60 18.24
N ALA A 103 7.21 -8.80 17.42
CA ALA A 103 7.17 -9.75 16.31
C ALA A 103 6.88 -11.19 16.79
N ARG A 104 7.47 -11.62 17.90
CA ARG A 104 7.20 -12.94 18.50
C ARG A 104 5.76 -13.13 18.96
N ILE A 105 5.09 -12.07 19.44
CA ILE A 105 3.66 -12.12 19.78
C ILE A 105 2.83 -12.40 18.51
N ILE A 106 3.13 -11.71 17.41
CA ILE A 106 2.45 -11.91 16.12
C ILE A 106 2.67 -13.34 15.61
N ILE A 107 3.93 -13.79 15.59
CA ILE A 107 4.31 -15.13 15.11
C ILE A 107 3.63 -16.23 15.92
N ARG A 108 3.55 -16.06 17.24
CA ARG A 108 2.84 -16.99 18.13
C ARG A 108 1.35 -17.02 17.82
N ALA A 109 0.71 -15.88 17.58
CA ALA A 109 -0.70 -15.83 17.21
C ALA A 109 -0.96 -16.59 15.89
N GLU A 110 -0.07 -16.47 14.90
CA GLU A 110 -0.19 -17.22 13.64
C GLU A 110 -0.04 -18.74 13.81
N GLU A 111 0.87 -19.17 14.70
CA GLU A 111 1.05 -20.57 15.06
C GLU A 111 -0.17 -21.11 15.82
N GLU A 112 -0.69 -20.34 16.78
CA GLU A 112 -1.90 -20.68 17.53
C GLU A 112 -3.13 -20.74 16.61
N LEU A 113 -3.24 -19.90 15.59
CA LEU A 113 -4.32 -19.99 14.59
C LEU A 113 -4.22 -21.22 13.68
N ASN A 114 -3.07 -21.90 13.66
CA ASN A 114 -2.81 -23.06 12.80
C ASN A 114 -2.21 -24.25 13.58
N PRO A 115 -2.87 -24.78 14.62
CA PRO A 115 -2.28 -25.74 15.56
C PRO A 115 -1.92 -27.09 14.92
N ASP A 116 -2.61 -27.49 13.86
CA ASP A 116 -2.40 -28.78 13.18
C ASP A 116 -1.37 -28.71 12.05
N LYS A 117 -0.76 -27.54 11.82
CA LYS A 117 0.15 -27.29 10.71
C LYS A 117 1.53 -26.86 11.21
N LEU A 118 2.53 -27.04 10.36
CA LEU A 118 3.89 -26.54 10.58
C LEU A 118 4.03 -25.17 9.92
N VAL A 119 3.80 -24.11 10.69
CA VAL A 119 4.09 -22.75 10.22
C VAL A 119 5.62 -22.59 10.20
N SER A 120 6.19 -22.50 9.00
CA SER A 120 7.63 -22.69 8.78
C SER A 120 8.21 -21.50 8.01
N GLU A 121 9.38 -21.04 8.45
CA GLU A 121 10.03 -19.86 7.87
C GLU A 121 10.83 -20.23 6.62
N ILE A 122 10.62 -19.52 5.51
CA ILE A 122 11.41 -19.70 4.29
C ILE A 122 12.78 -19.02 4.47
N ILE A 123 13.86 -19.78 4.35
CA ILE A 123 15.23 -19.26 4.42
C ILE A 123 15.83 -19.31 3.02
N HIS A 124 16.02 -18.12 2.42
CA HIS A 124 16.57 -17.96 1.09
C HIS A 124 17.51 -16.75 1.03
N LEU A 125 18.62 -16.90 0.32
CA LEU A 125 19.57 -15.83 0.02
C LEU A 125 19.43 -15.47 -1.48
N PRO A 126 18.80 -14.34 -1.83
CA PRO A 126 18.67 -13.91 -3.21
C PRO A 126 20.03 -13.43 -3.76
N GLU A 127 20.18 -13.46 -5.08
CA GLU A 127 21.45 -13.23 -5.80
C GLU A 127 21.99 -11.78 -5.72
N ASN A 128 21.21 -10.81 -5.24
CA ASN A 128 21.55 -9.38 -5.26
C ASN A 128 21.52 -8.71 -3.87
N ARG A 129 21.96 -7.43 -3.79
CA ARG A 129 22.09 -6.56 -2.61
C ARG A 129 20.81 -6.36 -1.78
N VAL A 130 20.25 -7.43 -1.22
CA VAL A 130 19.01 -7.43 -0.44
C VAL A 130 19.26 -7.79 1.03
N GLY A 131 20.52 -7.94 1.46
CA GLY A 131 20.89 -8.29 2.84
C GLY A 131 20.14 -7.46 3.88
N ASN A 132 20.09 -6.13 3.72
CA ASN A 132 19.44 -5.19 4.64
C ASN A 132 17.91 -5.36 4.77
N VAL A 133 17.27 -6.07 3.83
CA VAL A 133 15.82 -6.36 3.87
C VAL A 133 15.55 -7.73 4.50
N LEU A 134 16.54 -8.64 4.45
CA LEU A 134 16.38 -10.05 4.83
C LEU A 134 16.84 -10.36 6.25
N MET A 135 17.76 -9.56 6.80
CA MET A 135 18.31 -9.78 8.14
C MET A 135 17.18 -9.86 9.15
N ARG A 136 17.06 -10.96 9.88
CA ARG A 136 16.04 -11.13 10.92
C ARG A 136 16.46 -12.22 11.91
N PRO A 137 15.93 -12.21 13.15
CA PRO A 137 16.12 -13.31 14.09
C PRO A 137 15.49 -14.62 13.58
N TYR A 138 15.90 -15.72 14.19
CA TYR A 138 15.25 -17.02 14.00
C TYR A 138 13.90 -17.03 14.72
N PHE A 139 12.84 -16.76 13.97
CA PHE A 139 11.50 -16.59 14.52
C PHE A 139 10.78 -17.91 14.84
N ARG A 140 10.62 -18.77 13.82
CA ARG A 140 9.77 -19.95 13.90
C ARG A 140 10.54 -21.18 14.38
N GLN A 141 9.80 -22.17 14.84
CA GLN A 141 10.39 -23.46 15.23
C GLN A 141 10.97 -24.20 14.02
N PHE A 142 10.30 -24.19 12.87
CA PHE A 142 10.73 -24.89 11.66
C PHE A 142 11.18 -23.92 10.56
N GLU A 143 12.21 -24.31 9.82
CA GLU A 143 12.74 -23.57 8.68
C GLU A 143 12.73 -24.43 7.41
N ILE A 144 12.51 -23.78 6.27
CA ILE A 144 12.59 -24.37 4.93
C ILE A 144 13.81 -23.74 4.23
N PRO A 145 15.01 -24.36 4.33
CA PRO A 145 16.21 -23.81 3.70
C PRO A 145 16.17 -24.04 2.19
N TYR A 146 16.39 -22.98 1.43
CA TYR A 146 16.50 -23.03 -0.03
C TYR A 146 17.64 -22.13 -0.52
N LEU A 147 18.73 -22.75 -0.96
CA LEU A 147 19.97 -22.06 -1.37
C LEU A 147 20.48 -21.08 -0.29
N ALA A 148 20.28 -21.44 0.96
CA ALA A 148 20.75 -20.72 2.14
C ALA A 148 20.95 -21.69 3.30
N THR A 149 21.75 -21.28 4.28
CA THR A 149 22.02 -22.06 5.49
C THR A 149 21.04 -21.67 6.59
N SER A 150 20.37 -22.65 7.18
CA SER A 150 19.56 -22.48 8.38
C SER A 150 20.44 -22.49 9.64
N GLY A 151 20.08 -21.68 10.62
CA GLY A 151 20.71 -21.68 11.95
C GLY A 151 20.05 -22.64 12.95
N LYS A 152 19.04 -23.41 12.54
CA LYS A 152 18.30 -24.34 13.41
C LYS A 152 18.94 -25.73 13.44
N PRO A 153 18.69 -26.54 14.48
CA PRO A 153 19.02 -27.96 14.48
C PRO A 153 18.38 -28.71 13.30
N THR A 154 19.02 -29.77 12.81
CA THR A 154 18.58 -30.56 11.64
C THR A 154 17.16 -31.11 11.80
N GLU A 155 16.73 -31.43 13.01
CA GLU A 155 15.38 -31.91 13.32
C GLU A 155 14.28 -30.87 13.02
N ASN A 156 14.65 -29.58 13.06
CA ASN A 156 13.80 -28.42 12.80
C ASN A 156 13.92 -27.87 11.37
N GLN A 157 14.74 -28.49 10.53
CA GLN A 157 14.88 -28.11 9.13
C GLN A 157 14.00 -29.03 8.26
N ILE A 158 13.21 -28.41 7.37
CA ILE A 158 12.38 -29.08 6.37
C ILE A 158 13.04 -28.86 5.00
N PRO A 159 13.90 -29.79 4.53
CA PRO A 159 14.54 -29.63 3.23
C PRO A 159 13.50 -29.70 2.12
N ILE A 160 13.76 -29.03 0.99
CA ILE A 160 12.86 -29.03 -0.17
C ILE A 160 12.51 -30.45 -0.64
N THR A 161 13.43 -31.40 -0.53
CA THR A 161 13.23 -32.81 -0.89
C THR A 161 12.28 -33.58 0.03
N ASP A 162 11.95 -33.03 1.20
CA ASP A 162 10.95 -33.59 2.12
C ASP A 162 9.53 -33.06 1.84
N LEU A 163 9.40 -32.00 1.04
CA LEU A 163 8.13 -31.36 0.73
C LEU A 163 7.41 -32.07 -0.42
N TYR A 164 6.19 -32.51 -0.15
CA TYR A 164 5.28 -33.09 -1.12
C TYR A 164 4.20 -32.07 -1.45
N VAL A 165 3.89 -31.94 -2.74
CA VAL A 165 2.83 -31.06 -3.24
C VAL A 165 1.66 -31.91 -3.70
N SER A 166 0.45 -31.56 -3.28
CA SER A 166 -0.79 -32.18 -3.73
C SER A 166 -1.88 -31.14 -3.89
N ILE A 167 -2.94 -31.46 -4.62
CA ILE A 167 -4.13 -30.61 -4.74
C ILE A 167 -5.27 -31.32 -4.03
N LYS A 168 -5.91 -30.63 -3.07
CA LYS A 168 -7.08 -31.13 -2.34
C LYS A 168 -8.16 -30.06 -2.36
N SER A 169 -9.35 -30.39 -2.85
CA SER A 169 -10.49 -29.44 -2.93
C SER A 169 -10.12 -28.10 -3.59
N GLY A 170 -9.36 -28.15 -4.69
CA GLY A 170 -8.97 -26.94 -5.44
C GLY A 170 -7.87 -26.08 -4.79
N ARG A 171 -7.32 -26.46 -3.63
CA ARG A 171 -6.16 -25.80 -3.01
C ARG A 171 -4.91 -26.65 -3.08
N ILE A 172 -3.75 -25.99 -3.15
CA ILE A 172 -2.45 -26.63 -3.02
C ILE A 172 -2.20 -26.94 -1.54
N VAL A 173 -1.72 -28.16 -1.28
CA VAL A 173 -1.32 -28.65 0.04
C VAL A 173 0.16 -29.01 -0.03
N LEU A 174 0.96 -28.30 0.75
CA LEU A 174 2.37 -28.60 0.97
C LEU A 174 2.49 -29.46 2.24
N ARG A 175 3.06 -30.66 2.14
CA ARG A 175 3.17 -31.59 3.29
C ARG A 175 4.62 -32.04 3.47
N SER A 176 5.11 -32.01 4.70
CA SER A 176 6.38 -32.65 5.06
C SER A 176 6.18 -34.16 5.15
N ARG A 177 7.00 -34.93 4.43
CA ARG A 177 6.99 -36.39 4.53
C ARG A 177 7.47 -36.85 5.90
N LYS A 178 8.58 -36.31 6.39
CA LYS A 178 9.17 -36.64 7.70
C LYS A 178 8.20 -36.41 8.86
N HIS A 179 7.52 -35.26 8.88
CA HIS A 179 6.63 -34.88 9.98
C HIS A 179 5.17 -35.31 9.78
N ASN A 180 4.82 -35.75 8.57
CA ASN A 180 3.46 -36.08 8.17
C ASN A 180 2.42 -34.98 8.51
N LYS A 181 2.81 -33.72 8.35
CA LYS A 181 1.98 -32.54 8.61
C LYS A 181 1.99 -31.58 7.43
N GLU A 182 0.89 -30.85 7.28
CA GLU A 182 0.81 -29.73 6.34
C GLU A 182 1.78 -28.62 6.78
N VAL A 183 2.49 -28.02 5.81
CA VAL A 183 3.49 -26.98 6.01
C VAL A 183 2.92 -25.68 5.46
N LEU A 184 2.88 -24.64 6.29
CA LEU A 184 2.56 -23.28 5.87
C LEU A 184 3.85 -22.46 5.76
N PRO A 185 4.36 -22.23 4.55
CA PRO A 185 5.55 -21.44 4.36
C PRO A 185 5.26 -19.96 4.65
N ARG A 186 6.16 -19.29 5.37
CA ARG A 186 6.07 -17.86 5.72
C ARG A 186 7.38 -17.16 5.41
N LEU A 187 7.29 -15.96 4.84
CA LEU A 187 8.42 -15.07 4.63
C LEU A 187 8.31 -13.86 5.55
N THR A 188 8.96 -13.88 6.71
CA THR A 188 8.87 -12.79 7.70
C THR A 188 9.82 -11.64 7.39
N ASN A 189 9.72 -11.09 6.17
CA ASN A 189 10.43 -9.88 5.74
C ASN A 189 9.65 -9.16 4.62
N ALA A 190 10.15 -7.99 4.22
CA ALA A 190 9.54 -7.15 3.19
C ALA A 190 10.12 -7.39 1.78
N HIS A 191 10.66 -8.58 1.50
CA HIS A 191 11.24 -8.88 0.19
C HIS A 191 10.14 -9.02 -0.86
N ASN A 192 10.28 -8.25 -1.95
CA ASN A 192 9.42 -8.39 -3.12
C ASN A 192 9.85 -9.59 -3.97
N TYR A 193 9.44 -10.78 -3.57
CA TYR A 193 9.75 -12.03 -4.26
C TYR A 193 9.08 -12.16 -5.64
N SER A 194 8.18 -11.25 -6.04
CA SER A 194 7.56 -11.33 -7.37
C SER A 194 8.51 -10.90 -8.49
N TYR A 195 9.61 -10.22 -8.17
CA TYR A 195 10.57 -9.70 -9.12
C TYR A 195 11.83 -10.57 -9.20
N ASN A 196 12.04 -11.24 -10.33
CA ASN A 196 13.26 -11.97 -10.67
C ASN A 196 13.72 -13.00 -9.60
N SER A 197 12.77 -13.75 -9.05
CA SER A 197 13.01 -14.82 -8.07
C SER A 197 13.12 -16.20 -8.71
N LEU A 198 13.83 -17.12 -8.07
CA LEU A 198 13.85 -18.53 -8.47
C LEU A 198 12.46 -19.19 -8.32
N PRO A 199 12.04 -20.07 -9.25
CA PRO A 199 10.67 -20.62 -9.28
C PRO A 199 10.22 -21.33 -7.99
N VAL A 200 11.10 -22.12 -7.37
CA VAL A 200 10.77 -22.84 -6.12
C VAL A 200 10.56 -21.86 -4.97
N TYR A 201 11.42 -20.84 -4.85
CA TYR A 201 11.27 -19.80 -3.84
C TYR A 201 9.99 -19.00 -4.05
N HIS A 202 9.72 -18.58 -5.29
CA HIS A 202 8.50 -17.87 -5.67
C HIS A 202 7.24 -18.66 -5.30
N PHE A 203 7.22 -19.95 -5.66
CA PHE A 203 6.11 -20.85 -5.34
C PHE A 203 5.85 -20.96 -3.83
N LEU A 204 6.89 -21.14 -3.02
CA LEU A 204 6.76 -21.20 -1.56
C LEU A 204 6.24 -19.87 -1.01
N CYS A 205 6.72 -18.75 -1.53
CA CYS A 205 6.24 -17.43 -1.14
C CYS A 205 4.78 -17.22 -1.56
N ASP A 206 4.34 -17.63 -2.75
CA ASP A 206 2.94 -17.50 -3.18
C ASP A 206 1.96 -18.26 -2.28
N LEU A 207 2.37 -19.42 -1.76
CA LEU A 207 1.52 -20.23 -0.88
C LEU A 207 1.10 -19.50 0.40
N GLN A 208 1.86 -18.51 0.86
CA GLN A 208 1.50 -17.71 2.03
C GLN A 208 0.24 -16.84 1.81
N ALA A 209 -0.08 -16.53 0.55
CA ALA A 209 -1.24 -15.73 0.15
C ALA A 209 -2.37 -16.59 -0.46
N GLN A 210 -2.21 -17.92 -0.53
CA GLN A 210 -3.21 -18.80 -1.14
C GLN A 210 -4.57 -18.68 -0.44
N GLY A 211 -5.61 -18.36 -1.21
CA GLY A 211 -6.98 -18.21 -0.70
C GLY A 211 -7.14 -17.01 0.23
N LYS A 212 -6.16 -16.08 0.24
CA LYS A 212 -6.17 -14.87 1.05
C LYS A 212 -6.11 -13.63 0.17
N ARG A 213 -6.70 -12.56 0.65
CA ARG A 213 -6.60 -11.23 0.05
C ARG A 213 -5.23 -10.64 0.34
N GLY A 214 -4.58 -10.07 -0.68
CA GLY A 214 -3.25 -9.46 -0.53
C GLY A 214 -3.26 -8.15 0.26
N GLY A 215 -4.40 -7.45 0.31
CA GLY A 215 -4.55 -6.22 1.06
C GLY A 215 -5.89 -5.53 0.87
N LEU A 216 -6.10 -4.44 1.60
CA LEU A 216 -7.26 -3.55 1.48
C LEU A 216 -6.77 -2.17 1.03
N TYR A 217 -7.48 -1.59 0.08
CA TYR A 217 -7.15 -0.26 -0.45
C TYR A 217 -8.42 0.45 -0.90
N PHE A 218 -8.40 1.78 -0.79
CA PHE A 218 -9.44 2.60 -1.40
C PHE A 218 -9.25 2.62 -2.92
N ASN A 219 -10.34 2.47 -3.67
CA ASN A 219 -10.31 2.52 -5.11
C ASN A 219 -11.34 3.54 -5.62
N TRP A 220 -10.85 4.54 -6.36
CA TRP A 220 -11.66 5.52 -7.07
C TRP A 220 -12.46 4.95 -8.24
N GLY A 221 -12.30 3.66 -8.54
CA GLY A 221 -13.01 2.98 -9.60
C GLY A 221 -12.89 3.72 -10.92
N VAL A 222 -14.02 3.89 -11.57
CA VAL A 222 -14.14 4.51 -12.90
C VAL A 222 -13.81 6.00 -12.87
N GLN A 223 -14.00 6.66 -11.74
CA GLN A 223 -13.79 8.09 -11.58
C GLN A 223 -12.30 8.46 -11.64
N ARG A 224 -11.40 7.50 -11.36
CA ARG A 224 -9.95 7.67 -11.45
C ARG A 224 -9.49 8.07 -12.85
N ASP A 225 -10.06 7.46 -13.87
CA ASP A 225 -9.65 7.70 -15.26
C ASP A 225 -10.23 9.00 -15.81
N GLU A 226 -11.47 9.30 -15.43
CA GLU A 226 -12.31 10.33 -16.04
C GLU A 226 -12.21 11.70 -15.36
N SER A 227 -11.53 11.82 -14.21
CA SER A 227 -11.43 13.07 -13.44
C SER A 227 -10.01 13.61 -13.36
N ASN A 228 -9.87 14.93 -13.57
CA ASN A 228 -8.59 15.65 -13.42
C ASN A 228 -8.33 16.12 -11.97
N PHE A 229 -9.33 16.01 -11.11
CA PHE A 229 -9.26 16.28 -9.68
C PHE A 229 -10.12 15.25 -8.95
N LEU A 230 -9.54 14.63 -7.93
CA LEU A 230 -10.21 13.72 -7.00
C LEU A 230 -10.14 14.35 -5.60
N PRO A 231 -11.27 14.69 -4.98
CA PRO A 231 -11.32 15.22 -3.62
C PRO A 231 -10.72 14.25 -2.60
N ARG A 232 -10.32 14.73 -1.43
CA ARG A 232 -10.00 13.86 -0.29
C ARG A 232 -11.23 13.05 0.09
N VAL A 233 -11.06 11.78 0.45
CA VAL A 233 -12.14 10.91 0.94
C VAL A 233 -11.89 10.58 2.40
N GLU A 234 -12.86 10.93 3.22
CA GLU A 234 -12.89 10.71 4.66
C GLU A 234 -14.02 9.75 5.03
N TYR A 235 -13.75 8.88 5.99
CA TYR A 235 -14.74 8.11 6.74
C TYR A 235 -14.44 8.33 8.22
N ASP A 236 -15.33 9.03 8.92
CA ASP A 236 -15.10 9.47 10.30
C ASP A 236 -13.73 10.20 10.45
N THR A 237 -12.85 9.71 11.32
CA THR A 237 -11.49 10.26 11.53
C THR A 237 -10.43 9.67 10.57
N ILE A 238 -10.84 8.85 9.60
CA ILE A 238 -9.94 8.13 8.70
C ILE A 238 -9.95 8.77 7.30
N ILE A 239 -8.78 9.14 6.80
CA ILE A 239 -8.57 9.57 5.42
C ILE A 239 -8.25 8.32 4.59
N LEU A 240 -9.22 7.91 3.76
CA LEU A 240 -9.12 6.76 2.87
C LEU A 240 -8.36 7.08 1.56
N SER A 241 -8.47 8.31 1.09
CA SER A 241 -7.71 8.80 -0.06
C SER A 241 -7.42 10.28 0.13
N LYS A 242 -6.16 10.68 -0.02
CA LYS A 242 -5.78 12.09 -0.17
C LYS A 242 -6.34 12.67 -1.47
N ALA A 243 -6.53 13.98 -1.52
CA ALA A 243 -6.88 14.72 -2.72
C ALA A 243 -5.78 14.60 -3.77
N LYS A 244 -6.18 14.42 -5.03
CA LYS A 244 -5.27 14.17 -6.16
C LYS A 244 -5.60 15.07 -7.34
N TRP A 245 -4.56 15.57 -8.00
CA TRP A 245 -4.65 16.36 -9.23
C TRP A 245 -3.91 15.66 -10.35
N LYS A 246 -4.65 15.29 -11.40
CA LYS A 246 -4.08 14.74 -12.63
C LYS A 246 -3.82 15.88 -13.60
N VAL A 247 -2.55 16.05 -13.97
CA VAL A 247 -2.08 17.07 -14.92
C VAL A 247 -1.80 16.38 -16.25
N VAL A 248 -2.33 16.94 -17.34
CA VAL A 248 -2.31 16.32 -18.67
C VAL A 248 -1.60 17.18 -19.72
N GLY A 249 -1.06 16.55 -20.76
CA GLY A 249 -0.12 17.11 -21.75
C GLY A 249 -0.21 18.61 -22.04
N LYS A 250 -1.34 19.14 -22.53
CA LYS A 250 -1.44 20.57 -22.90
C LYS A 250 -1.27 21.53 -21.72
N GLU A 251 -1.72 21.13 -20.53
CA GLU A 251 -1.49 21.87 -19.30
C GLU A 251 0.00 21.84 -18.94
N PHE A 252 0.61 20.66 -19.04
CA PHE A 252 2.02 20.48 -18.72
C PHE A 252 2.98 21.23 -19.67
N GLU A 253 2.68 21.30 -20.98
CA GLU A 253 3.50 22.09 -21.91
C GLU A 253 3.55 23.57 -21.53
N LYS A 254 2.46 24.13 -21.00
CA LYS A 254 2.45 25.51 -20.50
C LYS A 254 3.33 25.65 -19.26
N LEU A 255 3.27 24.68 -18.35
CA LEU A 255 4.08 24.66 -17.13
C LEU A 255 5.58 24.57 -17.45
N LYS A 256 5.96 23.82 -18.50
CA LYS A 256 7.35 23.73 -18.98
C LYS A 256 7.90 25.04 -19.53
N ALA A 257 7.03 25.91 -20.03
CA ALA A 257 7.41 27.20 -20.60
C ALA A 257 7.53 28.32 -19.55
N ILE A 258 7.21 28.05 -18.29
CA ILE A 258 7.33 29.02 -17.20
C ILE A 258 8.81 29.34 -16.95
N ASP A 259 9.10 30.64 -16.88
CA ASP A 259 10.47 31.14 -16.68
C ASP A 259 11.05 30.68 -15.34
N THR A 260 12.32 30.27 -15.36
CA THR A 260 13.00 29.67 -14.22
C THR A 260 13.51 30.69 -13.20
N ILE A 261 13.41 31.99 -13.48
CA ILE A 261 13.89 33.07 -12.62
C ILE A 261 12.72 33.89 -12.06
N SER A 262 11.70 34.14 -12.87
CA SER A 262 10.62 35.08 -12.60
C SER A 262 9.21 34.47 -12.65
N GLY A 263 9.09 33.18 -12.98
CA GLY A 263 7.81 32.52 -13.26
C GLY A 263 6.93 32.15 -12.05
N LEU A 264 7.23 32.65 -10.84
CA LEU A 264 6.50 32.26 -9.62
C LEU A 264 5.03 32.72 -9.64
N ALA A 265 4.73 33.86 -10.28
CA ALA A 265 3.38 34.38 -10.38
C ALA A 265 2.49 33.43 -11.22
N GLU A 266 3.02 32.89 -12.30
CA GLU A 266 2.37 31.94 -13.20
C GLU A 266 2.13 30.60 -12.50
N VAL A 267 3.11 30.11 -11.73
CA VAL A 267 2.93 28.90 -10.89
C VAL A 267 1.84 29.13 -9.85
N THR A 268 1.86 30.28 -9.20
CA THR A 268 0.87 30.67 -8.19
C THR A 268 -0.53 30.75 -8.80
N GLN A 269 -0.66 31.38 -9.97
CA GLN A 269 -1.92 31.46 -10.70
C GLN A 269 -2.46 30.06 -11.07
N TRP A 270 -1.62 29.22 -11.68
CA TRP A 270 -1.99 27.84 -12.03
C TRP A 270 -2.47 27.06 -10.80
N ARG A 271 -1.74 27.18 -9.69
CA ARG A 271 -2.07 26.57 -8.41
C ARG A 271 -3.45 27.02 -7.91
N HIS A 272 -3.75 28.32 -7.92
CA HIS A 272 -5.03 28.86 -7.49
C HIS A 272 -6.20 28.44 -8.41
N GLU A 273 -6.01 28.46 -9.73
CA GLU A 273 -7.02 28.01 -10.71
C GLU A 273 -7.41 26.54 -10.48
N ARG A 274 -6.43 25.71 -10.10
CA ARG A 274 -6.60 24.27 -9.85
C ARG A 274 -6.91 23.94 -8.39
N LYS A 275 -6.91 24.94 -7.50
CA LYS A 275 -7.01 24.80 -6.04
C LYS A 275 -5.97 23.81 -5.48
N ILE A 276 -4.77 23.82 -6.03
CA ILE A 276 -3.66 22.99 -5.55
C ILE A 276 -3.09 23.67 -4.29
N PRO A 277 -2.80 22.95 -3.19
CA PRO A 277 -2.15 23.54 -2.02
C PRO A 277 -0.70 23.91 -2.32
N GLN A 278 -0.08 24.70 -1.45
CA GLN A 278 1.34 25.05 -1.57
C GLN A 278 2.24 23.80 -1.58
N TYR A 279 1.96 22.84 -0.69
CA TYR A 279 2.71 21.60 -0.56
C TYR A 279 1.96 20.43 -1.19
N VAL A 280 2.63 19.75 -2.11
CA VAL A 280 2.12 18.55 -2.78
C VAL A 280 3.20 17.49 -2.91
N VAL A 281 2.79 16.26 -3.14
CA VAL A 281 3.69 15.13 -3.36
C VAL A 281 3.49 14.62 -4.79
N LEU A 282 4.57 14.53 -5.55
CA LEU A 282 4.60 13.73 -6.77
C LEU A 282 4.83 12.26 -6.36
N VAL A 283 3.86 11.39 -6.68
CA VAL A 283 3.91 9.96 -6.32
C VAL A 283 4.24 9.13 -7.56
N GLU A 284 5.31 8.33 -7.48
CA GLU A 284 5.77 7.44 -8.54
C GLU A 284 6.09 6.05 -7.99
N GLY A 285 5.07 5.18 -7.97
CA GLY A 285 5.19 3.87 -7.30
C GLY A 285 5.49 4.10 -5.81
N ASP A 286 6.60 3.53 -5.34
CA ASP A 286 7.06 3.67 -3.95
C ASP A 286 7.83 4.98 -3.69
N ASN A 287 8.18 5.74 -4.74
CA ASN A 287 8.91 6.99 -4.60
C ASN A 287 7.94 8.16 -4.41
N LYS A 288 8.23 9.01 -3.42
CA LYS A 288 7.48 10.23 -3.13
C LYS A 288 8.43 11.42 -3.17
N LEU A 289 8.07 12.46 -3.90
CA LEU A 289 8.80 13.73 -3.95
C LEU A 289 7.91 14.85 -3.42
N LEU A 290 8.22 15.35 -2.22
CA LEU A 290 7.56 16.52 -1.63
C LEU A 290 8.02 17.78 -2.37
N LEU A 291 7.06 18.64 -2.72
CA LEU A 291 7.26 19.85 -3.50
C LEU A 291 6.62 21.03 -2.77
N ASN A 292 7.36 22.13 -2.68
CA ASN A 292 6.84 23.44 -2.28
C ASN A 292 6.62 24.27 -3.54
N LEU A 293 5.38 24.38 -4.01
CA LEU A 293 5.05 25.08 -5.26
C LEU A 293 5.19 26.61 -5.15
N GLU A 294 5.43 27.16 -3.96
CA GLU A 294 5.82 28.56 -3.78
C GLU A 294 7.34 28.77 -3.85
N ASN A 295 8.11 27.70 -4.06
CA ASN A 295 9.54 27.74 -4.30
C ASN A 295 9.84 27.34 -5.76
N LEU A 296 10.40 28.28 -6.54
CA LEU A 296 10.61 28.08 -7.98
C LEU A 296 11.59 26.95 -8.29
N THR A 297 12.62 26.74 -7.46
CA THR A 297 13.54 25.60 -7.59
C THR A 297 12.80 24.26 -7.39
N SER A 298 11.93 24.17 -6.39
CA SER A 298 11.12 22.98 -6.15
C SER A 298 10.15 22.72 -7.31
N PHE A 299 9.52 23.77 -7.86
CA PHE A 299 8.70 23.65 -9.07
C PHE A 299 9.52 23.15 -10.28
N GLN A 300 10.74 23.63 -10.47
CA GLN A 300 11.63 23.13 -11.54
C GLN A 300 11.99 21.66 -11.36
N MET A 301 12.16 21.19 -10.12
CA MET A 301 12.33 19.76 -9.84
C MET A 301 11.13 18.95 -10.31
N LEU A 302 9.90 19.41 -10.07
CA LEU A 302 8.69 18.79 -10.60
C LEU A 302 8.73 18.72 -12.13
N VAL A 303 9.00 19.86 -12.80
CA VAL A 303 9.04 19.94 -14.26
C VAL A 303 10.07 18.97 -14.85
N SER A 304 11.25 18.89 -14.23
CA SER A 304 12.31 17.96 -14.62
C SER A 304 11.91 16.50 -14.41
N ALA A 305 11.36 16.16 -13.24
CA ALA A 305 10.94 14.81 -12.88
C ALA A 305 9.87 14.25 -13.84
N VAL A 306 8.97 15.11 -14.34
CA VAL A 306 7.87 14.71 -15.23
C VAL A 306 8.09 15.06 -16.70
N ALA A 307 9.28 15.55 -17.08
CA ALA A 307 9.58 16.07 -18.42
C ALA A 307 9.23 15.11 -19.59
N LYS A 308 9.40 13.80 -19.37
CA LYS A 308 9.13 12.75 -20.37
C LYS A 308 7.71 12.18 -20.31
N LYS A 309 6.84 12.71 -19.45
CA LYS A 309 5.50 12.19 -19.21
C LYS A 309 4.44 13.02 -19.92
N SER A 310 3.39 12.35 -20.40
CA SER A 310 2.18 12.98 -20.95
C SER A 310 1.11 13.22 -19.89
N VAL A 311 1.19 12.52 -18.76
CA VAL A 311 0.30 12.62 -17.59
C VAL A 311 1.09 12.36 -16.32
N PHE A 312 0.81 13.13 -15.27
CA PHE A 312 1.28 12.85 -13.92
C PHE A 312 0.21 13.21 -12.88
N GLU A 313 0.36 12.68 -11.67
CA GLU A 313 -0.54 12.91 -10.54
C GLU A 313 0.22 13.60 -9.41
N LEU A 314 -0.39 14.64 -8.83
CA LEU A 314 0.03 15.26 -7.59
C LEU A 314 -0.96 14.86 -6.49
N GLU A 315 -0.46 14.55 -5.31
CA GLU A 315 -1.25 14.26 -4.11
C GLU A 315 -1.05 15.38 -3.09
N GLU A 316 -2.07 15.72 -2.30
CA GLU A 316 -1.92 16.73 -1.24
C GLU A 316 -0.93 16.27 -0.17
N PHE A 317 -0.20 17.22 0.41
CA PHE A 317 0.61 16.99 1.59
C PHE A 317 -0.11 17.51 2.84
N LEU A 318 -0.36 16.63 3.81
CA LEU A 318 -1.13 16.92 5.03
C LEU A 318 -0.24 17.15 6.27
N GLY A 319 1.08 17.05 6.13
CA GLY A 319 2.04 17.19 7.24
C GLY A 319 2.55 18.62 7.43
N THR A 320 1.74 19.63 7.13
CA THR A 320 2.14 21.05 7.18
C THR A 320 1.99 21.67 8.57
N ASP A 321 1.13 21.11 9.41
CA ASP A 321 0.90 21.57 10.78
C ASP A 321 1.73 20.76 11.78
N ALA A 322 1.84 21.28 13.00
CA ALA A 322 2.39 20.57 14.16
C ALA A 322 1.85 19.12 14.20
N THR A 323 2.73 18.15 13.96
CA THR A 323 2.39 16.73 14.01
C THR A 323 2.56 16.19 15.42
N LEU A 324 2.03 15.00 15.68
CA LEU A 324 2.21 14.29 16.96
C LEU A 324 3.69 14.00 17.29
N VAL A 325 4.54 13.89 16.27
CA VAL A 325 5.94 13.49 16.44
C VAL A 325 6.81 14.73 16.41
N GLY A 326 7.10 15.26 17.60
CA GLY A 326 8.01 16.39 17.78
C GLY A 326 9.38 15.98 18.30
N GLY A 327 10.43 16.71 17.91
CA GLY A 327 11.76 16.62 18.55
C GLY A 327 11.85 17.49 19.80
N ASN A 328 11.27 18.69 19.71
CA ASN A 328 11.12 19.71 20.76
C ASN A 328 9.86 20.54 20.44
N GLU A 329 9.58 21.62 21.20
CA GLU A 329 8.35 22.41 21.06
C GLU A 329 8.15 23.04 19.66
N THR A 330 9.20 23.13 18.83
CA THR A 330 9.19 23.81 17.53
C THR A 330 9.49 22.92 16.34
N GLU A 331 9.96 21.69 16.56
CA GLU A 331 10.37 20.77 15.50
C GLU A 331 9.41 19.59 15.40
N TYR A 332 8.83 19.39 14.22
CA TYR A 332 7.90 18.31 13.92
C TYR A 332 8.42 17.46 12.79
N PHE A 333 8.14 16.16 12.85
CA PHE A 333 8.55 15.20 11.84
C PHE A 333 7.33 14.60 11.13
N ALA A 334 7.51 14.29 9.86
CA ALA A 334 6.62 13.37 9.18
C ALA A 334 6.67 12.01 9.90
N ASN A 335 5.52 11.35 9.99
CA ASN A 335 5.38 10.12 10.76
C ASN A 335 4.71 9.04 9.92
N GLU A 336 5.04 7.80 10.25
CA GLU A 336 4.38 6.61 9.75
C GLU A 336 4.36 5.58 10.89
N PHE A 337 3.18 5.04 11.15
CA PHE A 337 2.93 4.03 12.17
C PHE A 337 2.54 2.73 11.51
N ILE A 338 3.03 1.62 12.06
CA ILE A 338 2.68 0.27 11.64
C ILE A 338 1.86 -0.35 12.77
N PHE A 339 0.58 -0.62 12.49
CA PHE A 339 -0.32 -1.32 13.39
C PHE A 339 -0.45 -2.78 12.96
N SER A 340 -0.31 -3.69 13.91
CA SER A 340 -0.42 -5.14 13.67
C SER A 340 -1.80 -5.63 14.10
N PHE A 341 -2.50 -6.32 13.20
CA PHE A 341 -3.80 -6.93 13.48
C PHE A 341 -3.70 -8.45 13.38
N PHE A 342 -4.46 -9.16 14.19
CA PHE A 342 -4.61 -10.60 14.15
C PHE A 342 -6.08 -10.98 14.17
N LYS A 343 -6.42 -12.08 13.49
CA LYS A 343 -7.78 -12.60 13.48
C LYS A 343 -8.14 -13.13 14.86
N THR A 344 -9.24 -12.65 15.43
CA THR A 344 -9.84 -13.26 16.62
C THR A 344 -10.49 -14.58 16.22
N ARG A 345 -10.33 -15.63 17.03
CA ARG A 345 -11.08 -16.87 16.84
C ARG A 345 -12.55 -16.56 17.08
N SER A 346 -13.38 -16.75 16.06
CA SER A 346 -14.84 -16.73 16.14
C SER A 346 -15.37 -17.94 16.88
#